data_AF-A0A7W1SVK0-F1
#
_entry.id   AF-A0A7W1SVK0-F1
#
_cell.length_a   1.000
_cell.length_b   1.000
_cell.length_c   1.000
_cell.angle_alpha   90.00
_cell.angle_beta   90.00
_cell.angle_gamma   90.00
#
_symmetry.space_group_name_H-M   'P 1'
#
loop_
_entity.id
_entity.type
_entity.pdbx_description
1 polymer ?
#
loop_
_entity_poly.entity_id
_entity_poly.type
_entity_poly.pdbx_seq_one_letter_code
_entity_poly.pdbx_strand_id
1 'polypeptide(L)'
;MKPARVLYHLVRADFLERVRRTSFLLTLGFAIYLGYLAFSGTIVMSLGDYRGIYNSAWIGALMGVVASCFLTLVGFYIVKNSVLRDEQTRVGRILATTPMTKTFYTLGKTISNFAVLAAMVLVMGLASIALQLSRAEDSRIHLWQLLSPLLLLAMPALAFAAALAVLFESIPGLRGGAGNVAYFFLWTALLSGFGQVGVLDKGTPATSLQYFADYSGIVGEMTAMQRQVRAIDPAYKNSASLNIGQAPPAKRFVLRDQPWTPAFVLSRLFWLVAALLTSLLATVFFHRFDPAREGSRALRRAAPAETAVRDEVALSAPKKDVAQLTPLSRTKSASAMPRLVLSELRLMLQGQKWWWYTVAAGLWLGQSLSPRDAAVACLTVAWLWPLLLWSAMGARETRYFTGSLIFSAPRSLARQMPA
;
A
#
# COMPACT_ATOMS: atom_id res chain seq x y z
N MET A 1 -27.29 14.43 19.85
CA MET A 1 -26.10 13.66 20.30
C MET A 1 -24.85 14.47 20.03
N LYS A 2 -23.84 14.48 20.92
CA LYS A 2 -22.61 15.25 20.69
C LYS A 2 -21.85 14.67 19.47
N PRO A 3 -21.40 15.49 18.50
CA PRO A 3 -20.76 15.01 17.26
C PRO A 3 -19.49 14.19 17.54
N ALA A 4 -18.74 14.55 18.59
CA ALA A 4 -17.56 13.80 19.02
C ALA A 4 -17.87 12.35 19.44
N ARG A 5 -19.03 12.09 20.07
CA ARG A 5 -19.44 10.74 20.46
C ARG A 5 -19.77 9.90 19.23
N VAL A 6 -20.45 10.49 18.25
CA VAL A 6 -20.75 9.81 16.97
C VAL A 6 -19.45 9.47 16.23
N LEU A 7 -18.47 10.38 16.23
CA LEU A 7 -17.19 10.18 15.57
C LEU A 7 -16.42 9.03 16.21
N TYR A 8 -16.37 9.00 17.54
CA TYR A 8 -15.76 7.91 18.29
C TYR A 8 -16.38 6.55 17.96
N HIS A 9 -17.71 6.45 17.93
CA HIS A 9 -18.38 5.19 17.61
C HIS A 9 -18.17 4.76 16.15
N LEU A 10 -18.17 5.70 15.20
CA LEU A 10 -17.85 5.42 13.81
C LEU A 10 -16.42 4.87 13.66
N VAL A 11 -15.45 5.57 14.27
CA VAL A 11 -14.04 5.17 14.21
C VAL A 11 -13.82 3.82 14.89
N ARG A 12 -14.40 3.63 16.07
CA ARG A 12 -14.30 2.36 16.81
C ARG A 12 -14.93 1.21 16.05
N ALA A 13 -16.09 1.41 15.43
CA ALA A 13 -16.76 0.37 14.65
C ALA A 13 -15.90 -0.05 13.46
N ASP A 14 -15.42 0.91 12.66
CA ASP A 14 -14.55 0.62 11.50
C ASP A 14 -13.24 -0.06 11.92
N PHE A 15 -12.62 0.42 13.01
CA PHE A 15 -11.41 -0.19 13.58
C PHE A 15 -11.64 -1.64 14.01
N LEU A 16 -12.69 -1.91 14.79
CA LEU A 16 -13.01 -3.27 15.24
C LEU A 16 -13.36 -4.20 14.07
N GLU A 17 -14.03 -3.67 13.05
CA GLU A 17 -14.36 -4.40 11.84
C GLU A 17 -13.10 -4.77 11.01
N ARG A 18 -12.03 -3.99 11.13
CA ARG A 18 -10.74 -4.27 10.49
C ARG A 18 -9.89 -5.24 11.32
N VAL A 19 -9.81 -5.04 12.63
CA VAL A 19 -9.03 -5.92 13.53
C VAL A 19 -9.50 -7.38 13.46
N ARG A 20 -10.80 -7.60 13.21
CA ARG A 20 -11.39 -8.94 13.06
C ARG A 20 -11.13 -9.61 11.72
N ARG A 21 -10.50 -8.93 10.76
CA ARG A 21 -10.21 -9.49 9.43
C ARG A 21 -8.83 -10.12 9.37
N THR A 22 -8.71 -11.21 8.63
CA THR A 22 -7.41 -11.87 8.36
C THR A 22 -6.41 -10.90 7.73
N SER A 23 -6.88 -9.94 6.92
CA SER A 23 -6.01 -8.90 6.35
C SER A 23 -5.27 -8.11 7.43
N PHE A 24 -5.91 -7.80 8.57
CA PHE A 24 -5.27 -7.11 9.69
C PHE A 24 -4.16 -7.95 10.33
N LEU A 25 -4.34 -9.26 10.48
CA LEU A 25 -3.28 -10.15 10.94
C LEU A 25 -2.07 -10.16 9.99
N LEU A 26 -2.32 -10.18 8.68
CA LEU A 26 -1.24 -10.06 7.69
C LEU A 26 -0.48 -8.72 7.82
N THR A 27 -1.20 -7.63 8.14
CA THR A 27 -0.57 -6.31 8.35
C THR A 27 0.33 -6.29 9.58
N LEU A 28 -0.13 -6.92 10.66
CA LEU A 28 0.61 -7.05 11.89
C LEU A 28 1.84 -7.93 11.68
N GLY A 29 1.67 -9.05 10.99
CA GLY A 29 2.75 -9.95 10.58
C GLY A 29 3.80 -9.25 9.73
N PHE A 30 3.40 -8.36 8.82
CA PHE A 30 4.34 -7.55 8.03
C PHE A 30 5.14 -6.58 8.93
N ALA A 31 4.50 -5.90 9.88
CA ALA A 31 5.21 -5.03 10.83
C ALA A 31 6.21 -5.80 11.70
N ILE A 32 5.82 -6.99 12.18
CA ILE A 32 6.71 -7.91 12.91
C ILE A 32 7.86 -8.37 12.00
N TYR A 33 7.58 -8.71 10.74
CA TYR A 33 8.58 -9.13 9.77
C TYR A 33 9.61 -8.03 9.51
N LEU A 34 9.20 -6.77 9.35
CA LEU A 34 10.13 -5.65 9.23
C LEU A 34 11.00 -5.49 10.50
N GLY A 35 10.39 -5.61 11.69
CA GLY A 35 11.14 -5.62 12.95
C GLY A 35 12.13 -6.78 13.02
N TYR A 36 11.75 -7.97 12.55
CA TYR A 36 12.62 -9.12 12.44
C TYR A 36 13.76 -8.90 11.45
N LEU A 37 13.53 -8.28 10.29
CA LEU A 37 14.57 -7.95 9.32
C LEU A 37 15.58 -6.94 9.86
N ALA A 38 15.12 -5.99 10.68
CA ALA A 38 16.03 -5.10 11.42
C ALA A 38 16.79 -5.88 12.50
N PHE A 39 16.13 -6.80 13.20
CA PHE A 39 16.76 -7.66 14.21
C PHE A 39 17.82 -8.59 13.61
N SER A 40 17.54 -9.24 12.47
CA SER A 40 18.47 -10.15 11.79
C SER A 40 19.67 -9.43 11.18
N GLY A 41 19.63 -8.09 11.10
CA GLY A 41 20.64 -7.29 10.41
C GLY A 41 20.52 -7.39 8.89
N THR A 42 19.37 -7.82 8.37
CA THR A 42 19.10 -7.79 6.92
C THR A 42 18.79 -6.37 6.48
N ILE A 43 18.04 -5.61 7.26
CA ILE A 43 17.89 -4.16 7.07
C ILE A 43 18.95 -3.46 7.90
N VAL A 44 19.84 -2.74 7.22
CA VAL A 44 20.97 -2.04 7.83
C VAL A 44 20.90 -0.57 7.49
N MET A 45 20.92 0.29 8.50
CA MET A 45 21.15 1.72 8.34
C MET A 45 22.64 1.99 8.49
N SER A 46 23.24 2.70 7.53
CA SER A 46 24.67 2.98 7.50
C SER A 46 24.94 4.45 7.21
N LEU A 47 25.93 5.02 7.90
CA LEU A 47 26.48 6.33 7.64
C LEU A 47 27.88 6.16 7.05
N GLY A 48 27.96 5.80 5.77
CA GLY A 48 29.21 5.38 5.13
C GLY A 48 29.76 4.15 5.84
N ASP A 49 30.98 4.26 6.37
CA ASP A 49 31.64 3.18 7.11
C ASP A 49 31.20 3.03 8.57
N TYR A 50 30.24 3.86 9.02
CA TYR A 50 29.78 3.91 10.40
C TYR A 50 28.41 3.28 10.60
N ARG A 51 28.27 2.52 11.69
CA ARG A 51 26.99 2.12 12.30
C ARG A 51 26.91 2.64 13.73
N GLY A 52 25.72 2.94 14.22
CA GLY A 52 25.53 3.20 15.64
C GLY A 52 25.64 1.92 16.48
N ILE A 53 26.03 2.09 17.73
CA ILE A 53 25.82 1.09 18.78
C ILE A 53 24.31 0.94 18.99
N TYR A 54 23.84 -0.29 19.23
CA TYR A 54 22.42 -0.63 19.43
C TYR A 54 21.88 -0.12 20.79
N ASN A 55 21.95 1.19 21.02
CA ASN A 55 21.29 1.91 22.09
C ASN A 55 19.88 2.37 21.67
N SER A 56 19.13 2.95 22.62
CA SER A 56 17.75 3.39 22.37
C SER A 56 17.63 4.41 21.24
N ALA A 57 18.58 5.35 21.13
CA ALA A 57 18.58 6.36 20.08
C ALA A 57 18.75 5.73 18.68
N TRP A 58 19.75 4.85 18.50
CA TRP A 58 20.02 4.23 17.20
C TRP A 58 18.90 3.29 16.75
N ILE A 59 18.40 2.45 17.66
CA ILE A 59 17.32 1.50 17.36
C ILE A 59 16.03 2.25 17.07
N GLY A 60 15.71 3.27 17.88
CA GLY A 60 14.53 4.10 17.68
C GLY A 60 14.55 4.73 16.30
N ALA A 61 15.69 5.30 15.90
CA ALA A 61 15.83 5.93 14.60
C ALA A 61 15.82 4.93 13.44
N LEU A 62 16.50 3.78 13.57
CA LEU A 62 16.40 2.68 12.59
C LEU A 62 14.94 2.27 12.38
N MET A 63 14.22 2.01 13.46
CA MET A 63 12.82 1.58 13.39
C MET A 63 11.90 2.70 12.88
N GLY A 64 12.16 3.97 13.23
CA GLY A 64 11.44 5.13 12.72
C GLY A 64 11.61 5.32 11.21
N VAL A 65 12.84 5.20 10.71
CA VAL A 65 13.17 5.28 9.27
C VAL A 65 12.53 4.12 8.52
N VAL A 66 12.66 2.88 9.02
CA VAL A 66 12.04 1.69 8.41
C VAL A 66 10.52 1.83 8.41
N ALA A 67 9.92 2.26 9.52
CA ALA A 67 8.48 2.46 9.63
C ALA A 67 7.99 3.51 8.62
N SER A 68 8.62 4.68 8.59
CA SER A 68 8.19 5.75 7.68
C SER A 68 8.42 5.41 6.21
N CYS A 69 9.44 4.62 5.87
CA CYS A 69 9.69 4.19 4.51
C CYS A 69 8.67 3.12 4.06
N PHE A 70 8.62 1.98 4.76
CA PHE A 70 7.87 0.82 4.30
C PHE A 70 6.40 0.83 4.70
N LEU A 71 6.05 1.32 5.89
CA LEU A 71 4.64 1.35 6.31
C LEU A 71 3.83 2.39 5.57
N THR A 72 4.42 3.47 5.08
CA THR A 72 3.69 4.43 4.23
C THR A 72 3.32 3.80 2.89
N LEU A 73 4.22 3.00 2.30
CA LEU A 73 3.94 2.28 1.06
C LEU A 73 2.87 1.21 1.27
N VAL A 74 3.14 0.25 2.17
CA VAL A 74 2.28 -0.93 2.36
C VAL A 74 0.99 -0.56 3.09
N GLY A 75 1.07 0.37 4.04
CA GLY A 75 -0.06 0.86 4.83
C GLY A 75 -1.15 1.48 3.97
N PHE A 76 -0.80 2.22 2.91
CA PHE A 76 -1.79 2.72 1.96
C PHE A 76 -2.62 1.60 1.34
N TYR A 77 -1.99 0.52 0.86
CA TYR A 77 -2.71 -0.61 0.25
C TYR A 77 -3.57 -1.37 1.25
N ILE A 78 -3.13 -1.43 2.51
CA ILE A 78 -3.87 -2.04 3.62
C ILE A 78 -5.16 -1.28 3.91
N VAL A 79 -5.07 0.05 4.02
CA VAL A 79 -6.18 0.87 4.49
C VAL A 79 -7.10 1.33 3.37
N LYS A 80 -6.62 1.25 2.12
CA LYS A 80 -7.42 1.46 0.92
C LYS A 80 -8.53 0.42 0.81
N ASN A 81 -9.64 0.83 0.21
CA ASN A 81 -10.93 0.14 0.06
C ASN A 81 -11.87 0.24 1.28
N SER A 82 -11.64 1.20 2.18
CA SER A 82 -12.55 1.55 3.29
C SER A 82 -13.97 1.91 2.83
N VAL A 83 -14.03 2.78 1.83
CA VAL A 83 -15.24 3.37 1.25
C VAL A 83 -15.79 2.42 0.20
N LEU A 84 -14.92 1.80 -0.60
CA LEU A 84 -15.32 0.76 -1.54
C LEU A 84 -16.02 -0.41 -0.84
N ARG A 85 -15.56 -0.79 0.36
CA ARG A 85 -16.22 -1.81 1.19
C ARG A 85 -17.64 -1.39 1.53
N ASP A 86 -17.85 -0.17 2.02
CA ASP A 86 -19.18 0.34 2.37
C ASP A 86 -20.12 0.35 1.14
N GLU A 87 -19.57 0.62 -0.05
CA GLU A 87 -20.29 0.54 -1.33
C GLU A 87 -20.70 -0.92 -1.65
N GLN A 88 -19.74 -1.85 -1.61
CA GLN A 88 -19.94 -3.27 -1.94
C GLN A 88 -20.87 -4.00 -0.96
N THR A 89 -20.75 -3.72 0.34
CA THR A 89 -21.63 -4.32 1.37
C THR A 89 -23.00 -3.67 1.43
N ARG A 90 -23.22 -2.59 0.65
CA ARG A 90 -24.44 -1.75 0.65
C ARG A 90 -24.71 -1.05 1.98
N VAL A 91 -23.83 -1.17 2.97
CA VAL A 91 -23.88 -0.43 4.24
C VAL A 91 -23.81 1.08 3.98
N GLY A 92 -23.13 1.51 2.92
CA GLY A 92 -23.09 2.89 2.46
C GLY A 92 -24.48 3.50 2.21
N ARG A 93 -25.47 2.70 1.79
CA ARG A 93 -26.87 3.17 1.61
C ARG A 93 -27.55 3.48 2.94
N ILE A 94 -27.27 2.70 3.98
CA ILE A 94 -27.74 2.96 5.34
C ILE A 94 -27.04 4.21 5.88
N LEU A 95 -25.73 4.34 5.68
CA LEU A 95 -24.99 5.54 6.10
C LEU A 95 -25.49 6.80 5.38
N ALA A 96 -25.89 6.68 4.11
CA ALA A 96 -26.44 7.78 3.33
C ALA A 96 -27.77 8.33 3.88
N THR A 97 -28.58 7.53 4.58
CA THR A 97 -29.85 7.98 5.18
C THR A 97 -29.66 8.59 6.58
N THR A 98 -28.46 8.57 7.15
CA THR A 98 -28.14 9.21 8.44
C THR A 98 -27.86 10.70 8.29
N PRO A 99 -27.95 11.52 9.37
CA PRO A 99 -27.62 12.95 9.33
C PRO A 99 -26.10 13.24 9.22
N MET A 100 -25.27 12.25 8.89
CA MET A 100 -23.82 12.45 8.73
C MET A 100 -23.50 13.29 7.49
N THR A 101 -22.65 14.30 7.67
CA THR A 101 -22.12 15.10 6.56
C THR A 101 -21.00 14.36 5.82
N LYS A 102 -20.74 14.75 4.56
CA LYS A 102 -19.63 14.19 3.78
C LYS A 102 -18.28 14.36 4.48
N THR A 103 -18.03 15.55 5.02
CA THR A 103 -16.78 15.89 5.74
C THR A 103 -16.61 15.03 6.98
N PHE A 104 -17.69 14.81 7.72
CA PHE A 104 -17.65 13.97 8.91
C PHE A 104 -17.35 12.51 8.57
N TYR A 105 -17.93 12.00 7.47
CA TYR A 105 -17.65 10.66 6.98
C TYR A 105 -16.19 10.49 6.51
N THR A 106 -15.67 11.41 5.69
CA THR A 106 -14.28 11.32 5.18
C THR A 106 -13.26 11.45 6.29
N LEU A 107 -13.43 12.40 7.22
CA LEU A 107 -12.57 12.54 8.39
C LEU A 107 -12.62 11.29 9.28
N GLY A 108 -13.83 10.75 9.52
CA GLY A 108 -14.01 9.51 10.27
C GLY A 108 -13.23 8.35 9.65
N LYS A 109 -13.35 8.15 8.33
CA LYS A 109 -12.61 7.10 7.61
C LYS A 109 -11.10 7.35 7.63
N THR A 110 -10.64 8.60 7.50
CA THR A 110 -9.22 8.94 7.62
C THR A 110 -8.68 8.60 9.01
N ILE A 111 -9.40 8.93 10.08
CA ILE A 111 -9.01 8.61 11.46
C ILE A 111 -9.00 7.09 11.68
N SER A 112 -9.99 6.35 11.18
CA SER A 112 -10.01 4.88 11.26
C SER A 112 -8.83 4.25 10.52
N ASN A 113 -8.51 4.74 9.32
CA ASN A 113 -7.34 4.30 8.56
C ASN A 113 -6.05 4.57 9.34
N PHE A 114 -5.91 5.77 9.88
CA PHE A 114 -4.77 6.15 10.69
C PHE A 114 -4.63 5.27 11.95
N ALA A 115 -5.73 4.96 12.64
CA ALA A 115 -5.71 4.09 13.82
C ALA A 115 -5.18 2.68 13.51
N VAL A 116 -5.50 2.12 12.34
CA VAL A 116 -4.96 0.83 11.90
C VAL A 116 -3.45 0.92 11.64
N LEU A 117 -2.98 1.98 10.99
CA LEU A 117 -1.55 2.19 10.75
C LEU A 117 -0.78 2.46 12.05
N ALA A 118 -1.37 3.21 12.99
CA ALA A 118 -0.81 3.44 14.31
C ALA A 118 -0.62 2.14 15.10
N ALA A 119 -1.48 1.14 14.91
CA ALA A 119 -1.28 -0.19 15.50
C ALA A 119 -0.02 -0.89 14.95
N MET A 120 0.32 -0.70 13.68
CA MET A 120 1.58 -1.21 13.11
C MET A 120 2.80 -0.51 13.73
N VAL A 121 2.71 0.81 13.93
CA VAL A 121 3.76 1.59 14.60
C VAL A 121 3.95 1.14 16.05
N LEU A 122 2.86 0.89 16.79
CA LEU A 122 2.92 0.35 18.15
C LEU A 122 3.73 -0.96 18.17
N VAL A 123 3.46 -1.84 17.21
CA VAL A 123 4.10 -3.16 17.14
C VAL A 123 5.56 -3.05 16.76
N MET A 124 5.91 -2.12 15.87
CA MET A 124 7.30 -1.77 15.61
C MET A 124 7.99 -1.18 16.86
N GLY A 125 7.29 -0.38 17.67
CA GLY A 125 7.77 0.11 18.96
C GLY A 125 8.07 -1.05 19.93
N LEU A 126 7.16 -2.02 20.06
CA LEU A 126 7.40 -3.22 20.88
C LEU A 126 8.56 -4.07 20.34
N ALA A 127 8.64 -4.23 19.02
CA ALA A 127 9.75 -4.93 18.37
C ALA A 127 11.09 -4.22 18.62
N SER A 128 11.10 -2.88 18.68
CA SER A 128 12.30 -2.08 18.97
C SER A 128 12.83 -2.33 20.38
N ILE A 129 11.93 -2.48 21.38
CA ILE A 129 12.29 -2.85 22.75
C ILE A 129 12.91 -4.25 22.77
N ALA A 130 12.26 -5.21 22.11
CA ALA A 130 12.76 -6.59 22.03
C ALA A 130 14.12 -6.66 21.32
N LEU A 131 14.33 -5.85 20.27
CA LEU A 131 15.59 -5.76 19.54
C LEU A 131 16.72 -5.22 20.43
N GLN A 132 16.46 -4.16 21.21
CA GLN A 132 17.47 -3.61 22.11
C GLN A 132 17.89 -4.62 23.18
N LEU A 133 16.91 -5.28 23.81
CA LEU A 133 17.17 -6.27 24.86
C LEU A 133 17.93 -7.50 24.34
N SER A 134 17.63 -7.94 23.12
CA SER A 134 18.25 -9.12 22.52
C SER A 134 19.67 -8.86 21.98
N ARG A 135 19.97 -7.66 21.49
CA ARG A 135 21.32 -7.30 21.04
C ARG A 135 22.28 -6.99 22.19
N ALA A 136 21.75 -6.53 23.33
CA ALA A 136 22.48 -6.31 24.58
C ALA A 136 23.76 -5.47 24.47
N GLU A 137 23.92 -4.64 23.41
CA GLU A 137 25.02 -3.67 23.32
C GLU A 137 24.81 -2.51 24.33
N ASP A 138 23.57 -2.17 24.65
CA ASP A 138 23.17 -1.29 25.76
C ASP A 138 21.80 -1.73 26.32
N SER A 139 21.77 -2.15 27.59
CA SER A 139 20.56 -2.63 28.25
C SER A 139 19.67 -1.51 28.82
N ARG A 140 20.13 -0.25 28.82
CA ARG A 140 19.35 0.87 29.34
C ARG A 140 18.33 1.31 28.29
N ILE A 141 17.05 1.13 28.59
CA ILE A 141 15.96 1.55 27.71
C ILE A 141 15.55 2.97 28.08
N HIS A 142 15.87 3.92 27.21
CA HIS A 142 15.33 5.27 27.27
C HIS A 142 14.11 5.37 26.35
N LEU A 143 12.92 5.23 26.94
CA LEU A 143 11.67 5.07 26.18
C LEU A 143 11.39 6.24 25.21
N TRP A 144 11.70 7.47 25.61
CA TRP A 144 11.52 8.63 24.73
C TRP A 144 12.50 8.63 23.54
N GLN A 145 13.78 8.28 23.76
CA GLN A 145 14.76 8.18 22.68
C GLN A 145 14.38 7.08 21.68
N LEU A 146 13.81 5.98 22.18
CA LEU A 146 13.37 4.85 21.37
C LEU A 146 12.10 5.18 20.56
N LEU A 147 11.10 5.80 21.19
CA LEU A 147 9.79 6.03 20.57
C LEU A 147 9.68 7.35 19.79
N SER A 148 10.47 8.37 20.13
CA SER A 148 10.34 9.68 19.47
C SER A 148 10.56 9.65 17.96
N PRO A 149 11.51 8.87 17.39
CA PRO A 149 11.64 8.78 15.94
C PRO A 149 10.43 8.08 15.29
N LEU A 150 9.88 7.03 15.92
CA LEU A 150 8.65 6.37 15.44
C LEU A 150 7.46 7.35 15.44
N LEU A 151 7.33 8.16 16.49
CA LEU A 151 6.25 9.14 16.61
C LEU A 151 6.42 10.33 15.67
N LEU A 152 7.64 10.83 15.47
CA LEU A 152 7.88 12.04 14.68
C LEU A 152 8.04 11.74 13.18
N LEU A 153 8.61 10.59 12.80
CA LEU A 153 8.73 10.21 11.39
C LEU A 153 7.46 9.49 10.92
N ALA A 154 7.15 8.35 11.53
CA ALA A 154 6.13 7.46 10.98
C ALA A 154 4.69 8.00 11.16
N MET A 155 4.33 8.56 12.32
CA MET A 155 2.93 8.97 12.55
C MET A 155 2.44 10.07 11.60
N PRO A 156 3.16 11.19 11.38
CA PRO A 156 2.75 12.20 10.41
C PRO A 156 2.66 11.66 8.98
N ALA A 157 3.66 10.87 8.57
CA ALA A 157 3.71 10.29 7.23
C ALA A 157 2.54 9.30 7.00
N LEU A 158 2.21 8.48 8.01
CA LEU A 158 1.10 7.54 7.97
C LEU A 158 -0.27 8.23 8.04
N ALA A 159 -0.38 9.35 8.76
CA ALA A 159 -1.60 10.17 8.76
C ALA A 159 -1.87 10.72 7.34
N PHE A 160 -0.82 11.20 6.66
CA PHE A 160 -0.92 11.65 5.28
C PHE A 160 -1.28 10.50 4.32
N ALA A 161 -0.64 9.33 4.45
CA ALA A 161 -0.98 8.15 3.66
C ALA A 161 -2.43 7.67 3.88
N ALA A 162 -2.92 7.71 5.13
CA ALA A 162 -4.31 7.40 5.47
C ALA A 162 -5.31 8.37 4.81
N ALA A 163 -4.97 9.66 4.75
CA ALA A 163 -5.79 10.66 4.07
C ALA A 163 -5.77 10.48 2.55
N LEU A 164 -4.60 10.18 1.96
CA LEU A 164 -4.46 9.85 0.54
C LEU A 164 -5.30 8.63 0.17
N ALA A 165 -5.36 7.60 1.01
CA ALA A 165 -6.21 6.43 0.75
C ALA A 165 -7.68 6.83 0.57
N VAL A 166 -8.22 7.67 1.46
CA VAL A 166 -9.60 8.16 1.36
C VAL A 166 -9.80 9.06 0.14
N LEU A 167 -8.82 9.91 -0.20
CA LEU A 167 -8.88 10.75 -1.40
C LEU A 167 -8.90 9.91 -2.69
N PHE A 168 -8.00 8.92 -2.80
CA PHE A 168 -7.91 8.03 -3.95
C PHE A 168 -9.19 7.21 -4.10
N GLU A 169 -9.79 6.78 -3.00
CA GLU A 169 -11.09 6.14 -3.00
C GLU A 169 -12.24 7.09 -3.34
N SER A 170 -12.11 8.38 -3.13
CA SER A 170 -13.16 9.33 -3.47
C SER A 170 -13.17 9.63 -4.98
N ILE A 171 -12.00 9.66 -5.62
CA ILE A 171 -11.82 9.99 -7.04
C ILE A 171 -12.11 8.78 -7.95
N PRO A 172 -13.09 8.86 -8.89
CA PRO A 172 -13.49 7.73 -9.73
C PRO A 172 -12.38 7.02 -10.51
N GLY A 173 -11.37 7.75 -10.99
CA GLY A 173 -10.24 7.18 -11.74
C GLY A 173 -9.20 6.48 -10.86
N LEU A 174 -9.08 6.88 -9.59
CA LEU A 174 -8.04 6.40 -8.66
C LEU A 174 -8.55 5.29 -7.71
N ARG A 175 -9.86 5.03 -7.69
CA ARG A 175 -10.48 3.93 -6.94
C ARG A 175 -9.92 2.56 -7.31
N GLY A 176 -9.64 2.34 -8.59
CA GLY A 176 -9.18 1.05 -9.12
C GLY A 176 -7.67 0.81 -9.03
N GLY A 177 -7.20 -0.20 -9.75
CA GLY A 177 -5.77 -0.57 -9.82
C GLY A 177 -4.87 0.54 -10.37
N ALA A 178 -5.37 1.41 -11.26
CA ALA A 178 -4.61 2.57 -11.74
C ALA A 178 -4.18 3.51 -10.60
N GLY A 179 -5.03 3.70 -9.59
CA GLY A 179 -4.66 4.47 -8.41
C GLY A 179 -3.65 3.79 -7.51
N ASN A 180 -3.52 2.45 -7.54
CA ASN A 180 -2.44 1.76 -6.85
C ASN A 180 -1.09 2.11 -7.50
N VAL A 181 -1.03 2.04 -8.84
CA VAL A 181 0.16 2.41 -9.60
C VAL A 181 0.52 3.88 -9.40
N ALA A 182 -0.47 4.78 -9.48
CA ALA A 182 -0.26 6.20 -9.24
C ALA A 182 0.27 6.48 -7.83
N TYR A 183 -0.20 5.74 -6.82
CA TYR A 183 0.32 5.88 -5.45
C TYR A 183 1.77 5.44 -5.33
N PHE A 184 2.18 4.35 -5.98
CA PHE A 184 3.59 3.92 -5.99
C PHE A 184 4.50 5.03 -6.53
N PHE A 185 4.15 5.64 -7.67
CA PHE A 185 4.94 6.74 -8.22
C PHE A 185 4.89 8.00 -7.34
N LEU A 186 3.74 8.33 -6.76
CA LEU A 186 3.62 9.43 -5.81
C LEU A 186 4.49 9.19 -4.58
N TRP A 187 4.45 8.01 -4.00
CA TRP A 187 5.28 7.61 -2.85
C TRP A 187 6.77 7.72 -3.18
N THR A 188 7.20 7.20 -4.33
CA THR A 188 8.60 7.34 -4.79
C THR A 188 8.98 8.80 -4.99
N ALA A 189 8.11 9.62 -5.59
CA ALA A 189 8.35 11.05 -5.77
C ALA A 189 8.41 11.81 -4.44
N LEU A 190 7.59 11.44 -3.45
CA LEU A 190 7.62 12.04 -2.12
C LEU A 190 8.90 11.65 -1.36
N LEU A 191 9.39 10.41 -1.53
CA LEU A 191 10.57 9.88 -0.83
C LEU A 191 11.90 10.33 -1.45
N SER A 192 11.97 10.42 -2.78
CA SER A 192 13.21 10.70 -3.50
C SER A 192 13.22 12.05 -4.22
N GLY A 193 12.06 12.70 -4.35
CA GLY A 193 11.93 13.99 -5.03
C GLY A 193 12.54 15.16 -4.27
N PHE A 194 12.45 16.35 -4.85
CA PHE A 194 12.87 17.62 -4.24
C PHE A 194 14.34 17.65 -3.75
N GLY A 195 15.23 16.88 -4.38
CA GLY A 195 16.66 16.88 -4.05
C GLY A 195 17.05 16.16 -2.76
N GLN A 196 16.14 15.39 -2.15
CA GLN A 196 16.39 14.66 -0.88
C GLN A 196 17.60 13.74 -0.94
N VAL A 197 17.77 13.01 -2.05
CA VAL A 197 18.94 12.13 -2.27
C VAL A 197 20.25 12.93 -2.28
N GLY A 198 20.24 14.12 -2.90
CA GLY A 198 21.42 15.00 -2.93
C GLY A 198 21.84 15.50 -1.54
N VAL A 199 20.86 15.72 -0.65
CA VAL A 199 21.13 16.10 0.76
C VAL A 199 21.83 14.97 1.50
N LEU A 200 21.37 13.73 1.30
CA LEU A 200 21.89 12.56 1.99
C LEU A 200 23.23 12.06 1.48
N ASP A 201 23.57 12.27 0.21
CA ASP A 201 24.80 11.75 -0.43
C ASP A 201 25.88 12.82 -0.65
N LYS A 202 25.49 14.07 -0.92
CA LYS A 202 26.44 15.17 -1.19
C LYS A 202 26.65 16.06 0.03
N GLY A 203 25.97 15.77 1.14
CA GLY A 203 26.08 16.53 2.39
C GLY A 203 25.69 17.99 2.26
N THR A 204 24.86 18.35 1.26
CA THR A 204 24.36 19.71 1.10
C THR A 204 23.60 20.11 2.36
N PRO A 205 23.80 21.32 2.88
CA PRO A 205 23.14 21.73 4.11
C PRO A 205 21.62 21.70 3.90
N ALA A 206 20.94 20.90 4.73
CA ALA A 206 19.49 20.84 4.73
C ALA A 206 18.94 22.21 5.08
N THR A 207 18.26 22.85 4.14
CA THR A 207 17.56 24.12 4.37
C THR A 207 16.25 23.86 5.11
N SER A 208 15.70 24.85 5.81
CA SER A 208 14.39 24.74 6.48
C SER A 208 13.30 24.23 5.53
N LEU A 209 13.25 24.72 4.29
CA LEU A 209 12.33 24.27 3.24
C LEU A 209 12.44 22.77 2.93
N GLN A 210 13.65 22.20 3.04
CA GLN A 210 13.88 20.78 2.81
C GLN A 210 13.17 19.91 3.84
N TYR A 211 13.10 20.35 5.10
CA TYR A 211 12.36 19.63 6.13
C TYR A 211 10.86 19.60 5.86
N PHE A 212 10.29 20.66 5.28
CA PHE A 212 8.89 20.68 4.85
C PHE A 212 8.64 19.79 3.62
N ALA A 213 9.60 19.68 2.70
CA ALA A 213 9.52 18.78 1.56
C ALA A 213 9.71 17.29 1.93
N ASP A 214 10.42 17.00 3.03
CA ASP A 214 10.65 15.65 3.53
C ASP A 214 9.42 15.07 4.24
N TYR A 215 8.48 14.50 3.46
CA TYR A 215 7.26 13.90 4.04
C TYR A 215 7.54 12.76 5.02
N SER A 216 8.68 12.06 4.86
CA SER A 216 9.04 10.88 5.66
C SER A 216 9.75 11.24 6.97
N GLY A 217 10.47 12.36 6.97
CA GLY A 217 11.34 12.78 8.07
C GLY A 217 12.69 12.05 8.09
N ILE A 218 12.94 11.15 7.11
CA ILE A 218 14.17 10.37 7.01
C ILE A 218 15.37 11.28 6.73
N VAL A 219 15.22 12.30 5.88
CA VAL A 219 16.30 13.23 5.59
C VAL A 219 16.65 14.05 6.82
N GLY A 220 15.63 14.52 7.54
CA GLY A 220 15.83 15.21 8.82
C GLY A 220 16.61 14.38 9.84
N GLU A 221 16.23 13.12 10.00
CA GLU A 221 16.86 12.20 10.95
C GLU A 221 18.30 11.80 10.53
N MET A 222 18.50 11.43 9.27
CA MET A 222 19.81 11.03 8.77
C MET A 222 20.80 12.21 8.77
N THR A 223 20.39 13.41 8.37
CA THR A 223 21.28 14.60 8.42
C THR A 223 21.68 14.96 9.85
N ALA A 224 20.79 14.70 10.81
CA ALA A 224 21.06 14.83 12.23
C ALA A 224 22.16 13.85 12.70
N MET A 225 22.05 12.58 12.33
CA MET A 225 23.09 11.57 12.62
C MET A 225 24.42 11.90 11.93
N GLN A 226 24.37 12.35 10.68
CA GLN A 226 25.56 12.75 9.92
C GLN A 226 26.34 13.84 10.65
N ARG A 227 25.66 14.82 11.26
CA ARG A 227 26.33 15.86 12.07
C ARG A 227 27.08 15.29 13.26
N GLN A 228 26.54 14.26 13.92
CA GLN A 228 27.21 13.59 15.04
C GLN A 228 28.45 12.80 14.57
N VAL A 229 28.37 12.14 13.41
CA VAL A 229 29.52 11.45 12.82
C VAL A 229 30.60 12.45 12.37
N ARG A 230 30.24 13.56 11.73
CA ARG A 230 31.19 14.64 11.34
C ARG A 230 31.97 15.22 12.53
N ALA A 231 31.35 15.29 13.70
CA ALA A 231 32.01 15.77 14.91
C ALA A 231 33.09 14.80 15.43
N ILE A 232 33.02 13.52 15.03
CA ILE A 232 33.98 12.47 15.40
C ILE A 232 35.01 12.27 14.28
N ASP A 233 34.57 12.28 13.02
CA ASP A 233 35.39 12.10 11.83
C ASP A 233 35.16 13.24 10.81
N PRO A 234 36.05 14.25 10.77
CA PRO A 234 35.99 15.32 9.78
C PRO A 234 36.16 14.86 8.32
N ALA A 235 36.73 13.67 8.07
CA ALA A 235 36.91 13.11 6.73
C ALA A 235 35.66 12.37 6.22
N TYR A 236 34.60 12.30 7.02
CA TYR A 236 33.34 11.66 6.65
C TYR A 236 32.68 12.32 5.42
N LYS A 237 32.40 11.50 4.40
CA LYS A 237 31.91 11.94 3.07
C LYS A 237 30.40 12.14 2.96
N ASN A 238 29.67 12.21 4.07
CA ASN A 238 28.23 12.51 4.07
C ASN A 238 27.37 11.53 3.30
N SER A 239 27.65 10.23 3.40
CA SER A 239 26.83 9.19 2.82
C SER A 239 25.91 8.58 3.89
N ALA A 240 24.60 8.61 3.70
CA ALA A 240 23.65 7.92 4.57
C ALA A 240 22.68 7.07 3.72
N SER A 241 22.51 5.81 4.11
CA SER A 241 21.72 4.87 3.34
C SER A 241 20.98 3.87 4.22
N LEU A 242 19.83 3.42 3.73
CA LEU A 242 19.10 2.28 4.26
C LEU A 242 19.25 1.13 3.27
N ASN A 243 20.02 0.12 3.65
CA ASN A 243 20.37 -1.01 2.81
C ASN A 243 19.62 -2.27 3.23
N ILE A 244 19.35 -3.15 2.26
CA ILE A 244 18.78 -4.48 2.48
C ILE A 244 19.79 -5.52 1.97
N GLY A 245 20.16 -6.47 2.83
CA GLY A 245 21.04 -7.60 2.48
C GLY A 245 22.54 -7.28 2.46
N GLN A 246 22.95 -6.07 2.86
CA GLN A 246 24.36 -5.71 3.00
C GLN A 246 24.84 -5.92 4.44
N ALA A 247 26.11 -6.31 4.60
CA ALA A 247 26.71 -6.47 5.91
C ALA A 247 26.83 -5.11 6.63
N PRO A 248 26.60 -5.05 7.96
CA PRO A 248 26.72 -3.82 8.72
C PRO A 248 28.16 -3.29 8.72
N PRO A 249 28.36 -1.96 8.61
CA PRO A 249 29.70 -1.37 8.65
C PRO A 249 30.47 -1.71 9.93
N ALA A 250 31.80 -1.77 9.81
CA ALA A 250 32.67 -2.18 10.91
C ALA A 250 32.83 -1.09 11.98
N LYS A 251 32.91 0.20 11.59
CA LYS A 251 33.12 1.30 12.54
C LYS A 251 31.83 1.56 13.32
N ARG A 252 31.98 1.71 14.63
CA ARG A 252 30.85 1.96 15.55
C ARG A 252 30.97 3.33 16.18
N PHE A 253 29.83 3.99 16.41
CA PHE A 253 29.77 5.21 17.20
C PHE A 253 28.54 5.21 18.12
N VAL A 254 28.60 5.97 19.22
CA VAL A 254 27.45 6.14 20.10
C VAL A 254 26.58 7.25 19.53
N LEU A 255 25.39 6.90 19.05
CA LEU A 255 24.40 7.93 18.69
C LEU A 255 23.82 8.53 19.97
N ARG A 256 23.99 9.83 20.15
CA ARG A 256 23.40 10.58 21.26
C ARG A 256 22.00 11.07 20.91
N ASP A 257 21.27 11.46 21.94
CA ASP A 257 19.94 12.03 21.85
C ASP A 257 19.87 13.14 20.82
N GLN A 258 18.90 13.01 19.93
CA GLN A 258 18.71 13.95 18.85
C GLN A 258 17.96 15.18 19.38
N PRO A 259 18.56 16.39 19.36
CA PRO A 259 17.80 17.61 19.60
C PRO A 259 16.86 17.81 18.42
N TRP A 260 15.56 17.59 18.65
CA TRP A 260 14.50 17.87 17.69
C TRP A 260 14.46 19.38 17.44
N THR A 261 14.95 19.81 16.27
CA THR A 261 14.95 21.23 15.93
C THR A 261 13.50 21.72 15.76
N PRO A 262 13.19 22.98 16.13
CA PRO A 262 11.85 23.54 15.93
C PRO A 262 11.38 23.45 14.48
N ALA A 263 12.29 23.67 13.52
CA ALA A 263 12.00 23.53 12.09
C ALA A 263 11.57 22.10 11.72
N PHE A 264 12.24 21.08 12.25
CA PHE A 264 11.86 19.69 12.03
C PHE A 264 10.47 19.39 12.63
N VAL A 265 10.22 19.80 13.88
CA VAL A 265 8.92 19.57 14.54
C VAL A 265 7.79 20.30 13.80
N LEU A 266 8.00 21.55 13.38
CA LEU A 266 7.05 22.32 12.58
C LEU A 266 6.77 21.65 11.23
N SER A 267 7.76 21.01 10.62
CA SER A 267 7.53 20.25 9.39
C SER A 267 6.64 19.02 9.61
N ARG A 268 6.75 18.35 10.77
CA ARG A 268 5.83 17.25 11.15
C ARG A 268 4.42 17.79 11.41
N LEU A 269 4.37 18.94 12.07
CA LEU A 269 3.25 19.91 12.15
C LEU A 269 2.46 20.00 10.85
N PHE A 270 3.19 20.49 9.85
CA PHE A 270 2.71 20.76 8.51
C PHE A 270 2.15 19.51 7.84
N TRP A 271 2.80 18.35 7.94
CA TRP A 271 2.30 17.12 7.31
C TRP A 271 1.03 16.56 7.97
N LEU A 272 0.84 16.75 9.27
CA LEU A 272 -0.45 16.46 9.93
C LEU A 272 -1.56 17.39 9.44
N VAL A 273 -1.26 18.67 9.25
CA VAL A 273 -2.21 19.62 8.64
C VAL A 273 -2.49 19.26 7.19
N ALA A 274 -1.47 18.86 6.42
CA ALA A 274 -1.64 18.41 5.04
C ALA A 274 -2.53 17.15 4.95
N ALA A 275 -2.40 16.22 5.90
CA ALA A 275 -3.29 15.06 6.02
C ALA A 275 -4.74 15.49 6.27
N LEU A 276 -4.96 16.45 7.18
CA LEU A 276 -6.28 17.00 7.45
C LEU A 276 -6.87 17.67 6.19
N LEU A 277 -6.11 18.54 5.52
CA LEU A 277 -6.53 19.22 4.29
C LEU A 277 -6.84 18.23 3.16
N THR A 278 -6.05 17.15 3.05
CA THR A 278 -6.28 16.08 2.06
C THR A 278 -7.58 15.32 2.35
N SER A 279 -7.90 15.06 3.62
CA SER A 279 -9.18 14.46 4.02
C SER A 279 -10.37 15.39 3.74
N LEU A 280 -10.19 16.70 3.92
CA LEU A 280 -11.19 17.70 3.53
C LEU A 280 -11.35 17.76 2.01
N LEU A 281 -10.26 17.71 1.23
CA LEU A 281 -10.30 17.67 -0.23
C LEU A 281 -11.06 16.43 -0.74
N ALA A 282 -10.91 15.28 -0.08
CA ALA A 282 -11.66 14.07 -0.41
C ALA A 282 -13.19 14.29 -0.34
N THR A 283 -13.66 15.22 0.51
CA THR A 283 -15.08 15.59 0.64
C THR A 283 -15.67 16.13 -0.67
N VAL A 284 -14.87 16.88 -1.45
CA VAL A 284 -15.32 17.51 -2.71
C VAL A 284 -15.63 16.43 -3.75
N PHE A 285 -14.78 15.42 -3.84
CA PHE A 285 -14.92 14.29 -4.78
C PHE A 285 -15.85 13.19 -4.25
N PHE A 286 -16.17 13.19 -2.95
CA PHE A 286 -17.04 12.19 -2.37
C PHE A 286 -18.51 12.44 -2.72
N HIS A 287 -19.04 11.58 -3.59
CA HIS A 287 -20.43 11.57 -4.01
C HIS A 287 -21.25 10.57 -3.17
N ARG A 288 -21.42 10.86 -1.87
CA ARG A 288 -22.29 10.20 -0.87
C ARG A 288 -23.24 9.14 -1.45
N PHE A 289 -22.76 7.90 -1.60
CA PHE A 289 -23.45 6.67 -2.04
C PHE A 289 -24.76 6.88 -2.84
N ASP A 290 -24.73 7.73 -3.86
CA ASP A 290 -25.91 8.20 -4.58
C ASP A 290 -26.36 7.15 -5.61
N PRO A 291 -27.52 6.49 -5.43
CA PRO A 291 -27.98 5.42 -6.31
C PRO A 291 -28.15 5.89 -7.76
N ALA A 292 -28.50 7.16 -7.99
CA ALA A 292 -28.75 7.71 -9.32
C ALA A 292 -27.46 7.82 -10.16
N ARG A 293 -26.33 8.09 -9.51
CA ARG A 293 -25.01 8.15 -10.16
C ARG A 293 -24.38 6.76 -10.34
N GLU A 294 -24.65 5.84 -9.43
CA GLU A 294 -24.18 4.44 -9.53
C GLU A 294 -24.88 3.66 -10.65
N GLY A 295 -26.20 3.82 -10.82
CA GLY A 295 -26.99 3.14 -11.86
C GLY A 295 -26.53 3.46 -13.28
N SER A 296 -26.17 4.71 -13.55
CA SER A 296 -25.71 5.15 -14.88
C SER A 296 -24.41 4.47 -15.35
N ARG A 297 -23.53 4.07 -14.43
CA ARG A 297 -22.28 3.36 -14.73
C ARG A 297 -22.44 1.85 -14.82
N ALA A 298 -23.37 1.26 -14.07
CA ALA A 298 -23.71 -0.15 -14.20
C ALA A 298 -24.36 -0.43 -15.57
N LEU A 299 -25.31 0.42 -15.98
CA LEU A 299 -25.91 0.38 -17.32
C LEU A 299 -24.88 0.62 -18.45
N ARG A 300 -23.93 1.53 -18.27
CA ARG A 300 -22.85 1.78 -19.25
C ARG A 300 -21.75 0.71 -19.29
N ARG A 301 -21.61 -0.13 -18.26
CA ARG A 301 -20.67 -1.28 -18.26
C ARG A 301 -21.32 -2.58 -18.71
N ALA A 302 -22.65 -2.68 -18.65
CA ALA A 302 -23.41 -3.81 -19.18
C ALA A 302 -23.54 -3.76 -20.72
N ALA A 303 -23.40 -2.60 -21.35
CA ALA A 303 -23.34 -2.46 -22.81
C ALA A 303 -21.89 -2.13 -23.24
N PRO A 304 -21.21 -2.96 -24.05
CA PRO A 304 -21.74 -3.74 -25.18
C PRO A 304 -21.33 -5.23 -25.15
N ALA A 305 -22.23 -6.09 -24.68
CA ALA A 305 -22.20 -7.53 -24.98
C ALA A 305 -23.60 -8.15 -25.06
N GLU A 306 -24.64 -7.47 -24.56
CA GLU A 306 -26.03 -7.96 -24.60
C GLU A 306 -26.82 -7.59 -25.87
N THR A 307 -26.28 -6.79 -26.79
CA THR A 307 -26.97 -6.40 -28.03
C THR A 307 -26.86 -7.42 -29.17
N ALA A 308 -26.36 -8.63 -28.93
CA ALA A 308 -26.29 -9.69 -29.94
C ALA A 308 -27.10 -10.96 -29.58
N VAL A 309 -27.82 -10.99 -28.46
CA VAL A 309 -28.62 -12.17 -28.04
C VAL A 309 -30.08 -11.81 -27.74
N ARG A 310 -30.52 -10.59 -28.06
CA ARG A 310 -31.90 -10.14 -27.78
C ARG A 310 -32.84 -10.14 -28.99
N ASP A 311 -32.36 -10.56 -30.15
CA ASP A 311 -33.22 -10.90 -31.27
C ASP A 311 -33.46 -12.42 -31.26
N GLU A 312 -34.73 -12.79 -31.12
CA GLU A 312 -35.30 -14.14 -31.17
C GLU A 312 -34.97 -15.11 -30.01
N VAL A 313 -35.51 -14.81 -28.83
CA VAL A 313 -36.09 -15.88 -28.01
C VAL A 313 -37.59 -15.63 -27.92
N ALA A 314 -38.28 -16.00 -29.00
CA ALA A 314 -39.71 -16.26 -28.94
C ALA A 314 -39.92 -17.31 -27.84
N LEU A 315 -40.64 -16.94 -26.78
CA LEU A 315 -41.07 -17.82 -25.70
C LEU A 315 -42.05 -18.87 -26.26
N SER A 316 -41.52 -19.86 -26.96
CA SER A 316 -42.24 -21.11 -27.18
C SER A 316 -42.35 -21.81 -25.83
N ALA A 317 -43.59 -21.98 -25.35
CA ALA A 317 -43.87 -22.74 -24.14
C ALA A 317 -43.15 -24.10 -24.21
N PRO A 318 -42.31 -24.46 -23.22
CA PRO A 318 -41.58 -25.70 -23.28
C PRO A 318 -42.59 -26.85 -23.18
N LYS A 319 -42.66 -27.68 -24.23
CA LYS A 319 -43.25 -29.02 -24.09
C LYS A 319 -42.48 -29.71 -22.95
N LYS A 320 -43.22 -30.18 -21.94
CA LYS A 320 -42.66 -31.00 -20.85
C LYS A 320 -42.26 -32.36 -21.42
N ASP A 321 -41.14 -32.40 -22.13
CA ASP A 321 -40.42 -33.65 -22.33
C ASP A 321 -39.69 -33.99 -21.04
N VAL A 322 -39.87 -35.23 -20.60
CA VAL A 322 -39.15 -35.81 -19.47
C VAL A 322 -37.66 -35.65 -19.76
N ALA A 323 -36.98 -34.79 -19.00
CA ALA A 323 -35.57 -34.56 -19.14
C ALA A 323 -34.81 -35.86 -18.87
N GLN A 324 -34.50 -36.61 -19.93
CA GLN A 324 -33.60 -37.74 -19.84
C GLN A 324 -32.20 -37.17 -19.55
N LEU A 325 -31.76 -37.34 -18.31
CA LEU A 325 -30.40 -36.99 -17.91
C LEU A 325 -29.44 -37.93 -18.65
N THR A 326 -28.85 -37.45 -19.75
CA THR A 326 -27.76 -38.16 -20.43
C THR A 326 -26.65 -38.44 -19.44
N PRO A 327 -26.27 -39.71 -19.21
CA PRO A 327 -25.19 -40.04 -18.31
C PRO A 327 -23.90 -39.40 -18.82
N LEU A 328 -23.27 -38.58 -17.98
CA LEU A 328 -22.00 -37.95 -18.31
C LEU A 328 -20.95 -39.05 -18.45
N SER A 329 -20.49 -39.29 -19.68
CA SER A 329 -19.43 -40.26 -19.94
C SER A 329 -18.20 -39.88 -19.10
N ARG A 330 -17.79 -40.78 -18.19
CA ARG A 330 -16.58 -40.62 -17.37
C ARG A 330 -15.37 -40.60 -18.31
N THR A 331 -15.07 -39.44 -18.88
CA THR A 331 -13.85 -39.24 -19.64
C THR A 331 -12.70 -39.36 -18.65
N LYS A 332 -11.72 -40.22 -18.96
CA LYS A 332 -10.47 -40.32 -18.19
C LYS A 332 -9.94 -38.90 -17.99
N SER A 333 -9.79 -38.50 -16.74
CA SER A 333 -9.33 -37.16 -16.33
C SER A 333 -7.86 -36.97 -16.72
N ALA A 334 -7.60 -36.74 -18.01
CA ALA A 334 -6.35 -36.13 -18.44
C ALA A 334 -6.20 -34.77 -17.74
N SER A 335 -4.97 -34.36 -17.43
CA SER A 335 -4.73 -33.06 -16.82
C SER A 335 -5.22 -31.95 -17.77
N ALA A 336 -6.35 -31.34 -17.43
CA ALA A 336 -6.89 -30.21 -18.17
C ALA A 336 -6.10 -28.91 -17.92
N MET A 337 -4.94 -29.00 -17.24
CA MET A 337 -4.15 -27.85 -16.79
C MET A 337 -3.73 -26.93 -17.95
N PRO A 338 -3.21 -27.42 -19.10
CA PRO A 338 -2.86 -26.53 -20.21
C PRO A 338 -4.08 -25.83 -20.82
N ARG A 339 -5.22 -26.54 -20.90
CA ARG A 339 -6.48 -25.96 -21.37
C ARG A 339 -7.04 -24.93 -20.40
N LEU A 340 -6.91 -25.17 -19.10
CA LEU A 340 -7.28 -24.24 -18.04
C LEU A 340 -6.42 -22.98 -18.09
N VAL A 341 -5.09 -23.13 -18.18
CA VAL A 341 -4.15 -22.00 -18.32
C VAL A 341 -4.44 -21.20 -19.58
N LEU A 342 -4.69 -21.86 -20.72
CA LEU A 342 -5.05 -21.17 -21.96
C LEU A 342 -6.41 -20.45 -21.85
N SER A 343 -7.37 -21.05 -21.16
CA SER A 343 -8.69 -20.45 -20.92
C SER A 343 -8.57 -19.23 -20.00
N GLU A 344 -7.78 -19.31 -18.93
CA GLU A 344 -7.50 -18.18 -18.04
C GLU A 344 -6.74 -17.07 -18.76
N LEU A 345 -5.75 -17.41 -19.58
CA LEU A 345 -5.00 -16.44 -20.38
C LEU A 345 -5.89 -15.76 -21.43
N ARG A 346 -6.78 -16.53 -22.08
CA ARG A 346 -7.78 -16.00 -23.01
C ARG A 346 -8.75 -15.07 -22.29
N LEU A 347 -9.31 -15.49 -21.16
CA LEU A 347 -10.18 -14.66 -20.32
C LEU A 347 -9.45 -13.42 -19.79
N MET A 348 -8.14 -13.50 -19.55
CA MET A 348 -7.31 -12.37 -19.13
C MET A 348 -7.23 -11.31 -20.22
N LEU A 349 -6.89 -11.73 -21.44
CA LEU A 349 -6.71 -10.83 -22.58
C LEU A 349 -8.04 -10.37 -23.20
N GLN A 350 -9.10 -11.16 -23.07
CA GLN A 350 -10.41 -10.85 -23.64
C GLN A 350 -10.99 -9.57 -23.02
N GLY A 351 -11.42 -8.64 -23.90
CA GLY A 351 -11.98 -7.35 -23.51
C GLY A 351 -10.98 -6.19 -23.46
N GLN A 352 -9.70 -6.41 -23.76
CA GLN A 352 -8.74 -5.33 -23.94
C GLN A 352 -8.93 -4.61 -25.28
N LYS A 353 -8.71 -3.29 -25.28
CA LYS A 353 -8.82 -2.46 -26.49
C LYS A 353 -7.64 -2.71 -27.43
N TRP A 354 -7.83 -2.50 -28.73
CA TRP A 354 -6.81 -2.73 -29.76
C TRP A 354 -5.48 -2.02 -29.47
N TRP A 355 -5.52 -0.77 -28.97
CA TRP A 355 -4.31 -0.01 -28.64
C TRP A 355 -3.43 -0.69 -27.59
N TRP A 356 -4.03 -1.51 -26.72
CA TRP A 356 -3.27 -2.23 -25.69
C TRP A 356 -2.27 -3.20 -26.33
N TYR A 357 -2.71 -3.89 -27.38
CA TYR A 357 -1.87 -4.78 -28.18
C TYR A 357 -0.87 -4.00 -29.04
N THR A 358 -1.26 -2.85 -29.58
CA THR A 358 -0.34 -1.98 -30.35
C THR A 358 0.83 -1.50 -29.50
N VAL A 359 0.57 -1.05 -28.26
CA VAL A 359 1.64 -0.64 -27.34
C VAL A 359 2.49 -1.84 -26.93
N ALA A 360 1.89 -2.99 -26.66
CA ALA A 360 2.65 -4.21 -26.34
C ALA A 360 3.58 -4.61 -27.50
N ALA A 361 3.09 -4.57 -28.74
CA ALA A 361 3.90 -4.83 -29.94
C ALA A 361 5.00 -3.76 -30.13
N GLY A 362 4.69 -2.48 -29.90
CA GLY A 362 5.66 -1.40 -29.95
C GLY A 362 6.77 -1.55 -28.91
N LEU A 363 6.44 -1.94 -27.68
CA LEU A 363 7.42 -2.23 -26.63
C LEU A 363 8.28 -3.44 -26.97
N TRP A 364 7.70 -4.48 -27.56
CA TRP A 364 8.45 -5.66 -28.01
C TRP A 364 9.43 -5.32 -29.15
N LEU A 365 8.96 -4.61 -30.18
CA LEU A 365 9.80 -4.12 -31.28
C LEU A 365 10.88 -3.16 -30.79
N GLY A 366 10.52 -2.24 -29.87
CA GLY A 366 11.44 -1.31 -29.25
C GLY A 366 12.56 -2.00 -28.50
N GLN A 367 12.29 -3.11 -27.81
CA GLN A 367 13.33 -3.91 -27.15
C GLN A 367 14.25 -4.62 -28.16
N SER A 368 13.69 -5.16 -29.24
CA SER A 368 14.46 -5.90 -30.25
C SER A 368 15.33 -5.01 -31.14
N LEU A 369 14.93 -3.76 -31.36
CA LEU A 369 15.58 -2.84 -32.30
C LEU A 369 16.44 -1.76 -31.62
N SER A 370 16.38 -1.59 -30.29
CA SER A 370 17.07 -0.50 -29.59
C SER A 370 18.45 -0.89 -29.06
N PRO A 371 19.37 0.09 -28.90
CA PRO A 371 20.61 -0.07 -28.13
C PRO A 371 20.33 -0.53 -26.70
N ARG A 372 21.31 -1.20 -26.06
CA ARG A 372 21.15 -1.84 -24.73
C ARG A 372 20.52 -0.94 -23.67
N ASP A 373 20.93 0.32 -23.56
CA ASP A 373 20.41 1.23 -22.53
C ASP A 373 18.92 1.56 -22.72
N ALA A 374 18.52 1.81 -23.97
CA ALA A 374 17.12 2.04 -24.33
C ALA A 374 16.29 0.75 -24.23
N ALA A 375 16.88 -0.41 -24.54
CA ALA A 375 16.22 -1.71 -24.39
C ALA A 375 15.89 -2.01 -22.92
N VAL A 376 16.75 -1.66 -21.96
CA VAL A 376 16.49 -1.82 -20.51
C VAL A 376 15.32 -0.94 -20.05
N ALA A 377 15.24 0.31 -20.54
CA ALA A 377 14.11 1.19 -20.24
C ALA A 377 12.80 0.62 -20.82
N CYS A 378 12.81 0.17 -22.08
CA CYS A 378 11.67 -0.45 -22.73
C CYS A 378 11.23 -1.75 -22.03
N LEU A 379 12.18 -2.58 -21.56
CA LEU A 379 11.90 -3.79 -20.80
C LEU A 379 11.17 -3.48 -19.49
N THR A 380 11.63 -2.45 -18.77
CA THR A 380 10.99 -2.00 -17.51
C THR A 380 9.54 -1.60 -17.76
N VAL A 381 9.28 -0.83 -18.82
CA VAL A 381 7.92 -0.43 -19.21
C VAL A 381 7.09 -1.64 -19.67
N ALA A 382 7.69 -2.57 -20.41
CA ALA A 382 7.02 -3.80 -20.87
C ALA A 382 6.56 -4.70 -19.72
N TRP A 383 7.34 -4.77 -18.63
CA TRP A 383 6.95 -5.52 -17.43
C TRP A 383 5.81 -4.84 -16.65
N LEU A 384 5.76 -3.52 -16.65
CA LEU A 384 4.69 -2.76 -16.00
C LEU A 384 3.40 -2.73 -16.83
N TRP A 385 3.48 -2.86 -18.16
CA TRP A 385 2.34 -2.75 -19.05
C TRP A 385 1.17 -3.71 -18.74
N PRO A 386 1.39 -5.02 -18.54
CA PRO A 386 0.34 -5.97 -18.21
C PRO A 386 0.00 -6.00 -16.71
N LEU A 387 0.57 -5.12 -15.87
CA LEU A 387 0.41 -5.17 -14.41
C LEU A 387 -1.07 -5.20 -13.96
N LEU A 388 -1.94 -4.42 -14.59
CA LEU A 388 -3.37 -4.39 -14.26
C LEU A 388 -4.08 -5.69 -14.61
N LEU A 389 -3.64 -6.39 -15.66
CA LEU A 389 -4.17 -7.70 -16.05
C LEU A 389 -3.73 -8.77 -15.05
N TRP A 390 -2.43 -8.81 -14.74
CA TRP A 390 -1.85 -9.76 -13.78
C TRP A 390 -2.43 -9.58 -12.38
N SER A 391 -2.63 -8.33 -11.94
CA SER A 391 -3.20 -8.03 -10.61
C SER A 391 -4.60 -8.61 -10.41
N ALA A 392 -5.36 -8.88 -11.47
CA ALA A 392 -6.71 -9.42 -11.39
C ALA A 392 -6.74 -10.95 -11.31
N MET A 393 -5.66 -11.65 -11.65
CA MET A 393 -5.65 -13.12 -11.77
C MET A 393 -6.08 -13.83 -10.49
N GLY A 394 -5.60 -13.38 -9.32
CA GLY A 394 -5.94 -13.98 -8.03
C GLY A 394 -7.26 -13.51 -7.40
N ALA A 395 -7.93 -12.51 -7.98
CA ALA A 395 -9.12 -11.88 -7.37
C ALA A 395 -10.40 -12.05 -8.19
N ARG A 396 -10.30 -12.62 -9.41
CA ARG A 396 -11.43 -12.81 -10.32
C ARG A 396 -12.52 -13.68 -9.73
N GLU A 397 -12.15 -14.78 -9.11
CA GLU A 397 -13.10 -15.71 -8.50
C GLU A 397 -13.99 -15.02 -7.45
N THR A 398 -13.36 -14.33 -6.50
CA THR A 398 -14.06 -13.61 -5.44
C THR A 398 -14.87 -12.45 -6.01
N ARG A 399 -14.34 -11.75 -7.02
CA ARG A 399 -15.01 -10.58 -7.63
C ARG A 399 -16.26 -10.94 -8.41
N TYR A 400 -16.26 -12.09 -9.10
CA TYR A 400 -17.39 -12.55 -9.91
C TYR A 400 -18.21 -13.64 -9.22
N PHE A 401 -17.90 -13.95 -7.95
CA PHE A 401 -18.59 -14.97 -7.15
C PHE A 401 -18.62 -16.36 -7.81
N THR A 402 -17.60 -16.70 -8.60
CA THR A 402 -17.54 -17.97 -9.33
C THR A 402 -16.94 -19.12 -8.51
N GLY A 403 -16.58 -18.87 -7.25
CA GLY A 403 -15.94 -19.87 -6.39
C GLY A 403 -16.78 -21.13 -6.20
N SER A 404 -18.09 -20.99 -6.00
CA SER A 404 -18.99 -22.15 -5.87
C SER A 404 -18.96 -23.04 -7.12
N LEU A 405 -18.87 -22.45 -8.31
CA LEU A 405 -18.78 -23.18 -9.59
C LEU A 405 -17.42 -23.90 -9.74
N ILE A 406 -16.33 -23.22 -9.36
CA ILE A 406 -14.97 -23.77 -9.46
C ILE A 406 -14.76 -24.90 -8.44
N PHE A 407 -15.19 -24.73 -7.19
CA PHE A 407 -15.01 -25.73 -6.14
C PHE A 407 -15.96 -26.92 -6.24
N SER A 408 -17.08 -26.77 -6.98
CA SER A 408 -17.99 -27.87 -7.31
C SER A 408 -17.48 -28.74 -8.46
N ALA A 409 -16.40 -28.35 -9.15
CA ALA A 409 -15.79 -29.14 -10.20
C ALA A 409 -15.00 -30.34 -9.62
N PRO A 410 -15.01 -31.51 -10.29
CA PRO A 410 -14.29 -32.68 -9.84
C PRO A 410 -12.78 -32.40 -9.77
N ARG A 411 -12.15 -32.76 -8.64
CA ARG A 411 -10.70 -32.59 -8.36
C ARG A 411 -10.24 -31.11 -8.42
N SER A 412 -11.08 -30.17 -7.99
CA SER A 412 -10.76 -28.73 -7.95
C SER A 412 -9.44 -28.44 -7.22
N LEU A 413 -9.24 -29.01 -6.03
CA LEU A 413 -8.00 -28.83 -5.24
C LEU A 413 -6.75 -29.40 -5.95
N ALA A 414 -6.83 -30.62 -6.48
CA ALA A 414 -5.71 -31.27 -7.16
C ALA A 414 -5.36 -30.63 -8.53
N ARG A 415 -6.24 -29.78 -9.06
CA ARG A 415 -6.01 -29.01 -10.30
C ARG A 415 -5.43 -27.61 -10.04
N GLN A 416 -5.53 -27.10 -8.81
CA GLN A 416 -5.04 -25.76 -8.47
C GLN A 416 -3.55 -25.77 -8.10
N MET A 417 -3.03 -26.86 -7.52
CA MET A 417 -1.60 -27.15 -7.44
C MET A 417 -1.39 -28.68 -7.36
N PRO A 418 -0.42 -29.27 -8.08
CA PRO A 418 0.10 -30.58 -7.70
C PRO A 418 0.89 -30.41 -6.41
N ALA A 419 0.48 -31.06 -5.33
CA ALA A 419 1.37 -31.31 -4.20
C ALA A 419 2.35 -32.41 -4.57
#